data_AF-A0A8H6S6B2-F1
#
_entry.id   AF-A0A8H6S6B2-F1
#
_cell.length_a   1.000
_cell.length_b   1.000
_cell.length_c   1.000
_cell.angle_alpha   90.00
_cell.angle_beta   90.00
_cell.angle_gamma   90.00
#
_symmetry.space_group_name_H-M   'P 1'
#
loop_
_entity.id
_entity.type
_entity.pdbx_description
1 polymer ?
#
loop_
_entity_poly.entity_id
_entity_poly.type
_entity_poly.pdbx_seq_one_letter_code
_entity_poly.pdbx_strand_id
1 'polypeptide(L)'
;MTLVDRDWAGRADCARQRQESLSGARRSDGQLQAAELDAIHDAHLHVPPRRPVLLPNDPMSIDDLRRSADRPALIVLTRLCAGFVAIYYAALVVKSSPYRRLFFLPLLGIAVYALSVTSRVPLVDYYIGALLWISLVAASDHILLTDVQRELYVLGEKPIVGAGLRERMVWAARLLGDRRALGWVHEERQATPPLPAMSRPRFVMARLLRGTVALVLAEMTNAYNELYTPALYPDGPNLAPTKILLFAIPYVSYMVLLDALNDALAVAIRRARPIDCPSGTGPLRQLYSLRNFWGRVWHQQNRRLLTAHGKFLAHKLLRLRRGSVASAYTQLYAAFLISGLMHYLPEYVALRHWGGGGMRFFVLQAVAITLEDVLGRYCGVKGGRGWRLLGYGWVWAWFALTAPPWLDPLLRAGVFEPFLRSYALLPWLRAR
;
A
#
# COMPACT_ATOMS: atom_id res chain seq x y z
N MET A 1 -44.92 42.49 -76.27
CA MET A 1 -44.77 42.58 -74.79
C MET A 1 -44.80 41.18 -74.20
N THR A 2 -43.86 40.32 -74.62
CA THR A 2 -42.59 39.97 -73.94
C THR A 2 -42.77 39.23 -72.61
N LEU A 3 -42.60 37.91 -72.73
CA LEU A 3 -42.38 36.88 -71.70
C LEU A 3 -41.07 37.10 -70.89
N VAL A 4 -40.78 38.34 -70.48
CA VAL A 4 -39.55 38.70 -69.72
C VAL A 4 -39.87 39.35 -68.37
N ASP A 5 -41.10 39.80 -68.11
CA ASP A 5 -41.43 40.50 -66.84
C ASP A 5 -41.96 39.64 -65.69
N ARG A 6 -42.26 38.35 -65.90
CA ARG A 6 -42.79 37.49 -64.81
C ARG A 6 -41.72 36.80 -63.96
N ASP A 7 -40.46 36.82 -64.39
CA ASP A 7 -39.38 36.07 -63.75
C ASP A 7 -38.49 36.94 -62.81
N TRP A 8 -38.76 38.25 -62.74
CA TRP A 8 -38.09 39.19 -61.82
C TRP A 8 -38.81 39.36 -60.48
N ALA A 9 -40.15 39.33 -60.46
CA ALA A 9 -40.93 39.48 -59.23
C ALA A 9 -40.74 38.28 -58.26
N GLY A 10 -40.72 37.04 -58.79
CA GLY A 10 -40.53 35.84 -57.96
C GLY A 10 -39.11 35.69 -57.38
N ARG A 11 -38.08 36.19 -58.07
CA ARG A 11 -36.69 36.16 -57.58
C ARG A 11 -36.41 37.23 -56.52
N ALA A 12 -37.07 38.39 -56.60
CA ALA A 12 -36.98 39.43 -55.60
C ALA A 12 -37.67 39.04 -54.27
N ASP A 13 -38.83 38.38 -54.32
CA ASP A 13 -39.54 37.90 -53.14
C ASP A 13 -38.80 36.75 -52.44
N CYS A 14 -38.20 35.83 -53.20
CA CYS A 14 -37.39 34.74 -52.63
C CYS A 14 -36.11 35.26 -51.96
N ALA A 15 -35.47 36.29 -52.52
CA ALA A 15 -34.31 36.93 -51.91
C ALA A 15 -34.69 37.70 -50.63
N ARG A 16 -35.84 38.39 -50.63
CA ARG A 16 -36.34 39.13 -49.46
C ARG A 16 -36.72 38.19 -48.31
N GLN A 17 -37.43 37.09 -48.59
CA GLN A 17 -37.74 36.06 -47.59
C GLN A 17 -36.48 35.39 -47.01
N ARG A 18 -35.46 35.13 -47.84
CA ARG A 18 -34.19 34.54 -47.37
C ARG A 18 -33.40 35.53 -46.49
N GLN A 19 -33.47 36.83 -46.77
CA GLN A 19 -32.83 37.88 -45.97
C GLN A 19 -33.57 38.13 -44.64
N GLU A 20 -34.90 38.05 -44.64
CA GLU A 20 -35.73 38.05 -43.43
C GLU A 20 -35.49 36.80 -42.56
N SER A 21 -35.33 35.60 -43.16
CA SER A 21 -34.99 34.39 -42.41
C SER A 21 -33.58 34.44 -41.82
N LEU A 22 -32.60 34.99 -42.54
CA LEU A 22 -31.21 35.13 -42.06
C LEU A 22 -31.07 36.22 -40.98
N SER A 23 -31.87 37.30 -41.07
CA SER A 23 -31.91 38.34 -40.04
C SER A 23 -32.67 37.88 -38.79
N GLY A 24 -33.73 37.07 -38.96
CA GLY A 24 -34.40 36.36 -37.87
C GLY A 24 -33.46 35.38 -37.16
N ALA A 25 -32.71 34.57 -37.91
CA ALA A 25 -31.73 33.64 -37.38
C ALA A 25 -30.56 34.34 -36.66
N ARG A 26 -30.06 35.47 -37.18
CA ARG A 26 -29.04 36.28 -36.47
C ARG A 26 -29.58 36.96 -35.22
N ARG A 27 -30.86 37.35 -35.19
CA ARG A 27 -31.49 37.87 -33.96
C ARG A 27 -31.69 36.77 -32.93
N SER A 28 -32.10 35.56 -33.34
CA SER A 28 -32.21 34.43 -32.41
C SER A 28 -30.86 33.97 -31.88
N ASP A 29 -29.82 33.90 -32.72
CA ASP A 29 -28.45 33.56 -32.29
C ASP A 29 -27.86 34.64 -31.37
N GLY A 30 -28.10 35.92 -31.68
CA GLY A 30 -27.69 37.03 -30.82
C GLY A 30 -28.42 37.06 -29.47
N GLN A 31 -29.70 36.65 -29.43
CA GLN A 31 -30.47 36.50 -28.19
C GLN A 31 -30.05 35.26 -27.40
N LEU A 32 -29.69 34.15 -28.07
CA LEU A 32 -29.14 32.95 -27.44
C LEU A 32 -27.75 33.21 -26.85
N GLN A 33 -26.88 33.92 -27.58
CA GLN A 33 -25.56 34.32 -27.07
C GLN A 33 -25.66 35.34 -25.94
N ALA A 34 -26.59 36.30 -26.00
CA ALA A 34 -26.83 37.22 -24.89
C ALA A 34 -27.38 36.48 -23.65
N ALA A 35 -28.29 35.53 -23.83
CA ALA A 35 -28.80 34.69 -22.75
C ALA A 35 -27.72 33.74 -22.17
N GLU A 36 -26.81 33.21 -22.99
CA GLU A 36 -25.66 32.44 -22.52
C GLU A 36 -24.63 33.32 -21.78
N LEU A 37 -24.38 34.55 -22.25
CA LEU A 37 -23.50 35.50 -21.57
C LEU A 37 -24.08 36.00 -20.26
N ASP A 38 -25.37 36.28 -20.20
CA ASP A 38 -26.08 36.64 -18.96
C ASP A 38 -26.13 35.42 -18.01
N ALA A 39 -26.31 34.19 -18.52
CA ALA A 39 -26.21 32.98 -17.70
C ALA A 39 -24.79 32.71 -17.17
N ILE A 40 -23.74 33.06 -17.92
CA ILE A 40 -22.34 32.99 -17.46
C ILE A 40 -22.04 34.10 -16.46
N HIS A 41 -22.61 35.30 -16.63
CA HIS A 41 -22.47 36.42 -15.70
C HIS A 41 -23.20 36.15 -14.38
N ASP A 42 -24.42 35.61 -14.42
CA ASP A 42 -25.19 35.17 -13.24
C ASP A 42 -24.55 33.95 -12.56
N ALA A 43 -23.94 33.02 -13.31
CA ALA A 43 -23.16 31.91 -12.74
C ALA A 43 -21.87 32.38 -12.05
N HIS A 44 -21.32 33.54 -12.42
CA HIS A 44 -20.17 34.15 -11.75
C HIS A 44 -20.53 35.04 -10.55
N LEU A 45 -21.76 35.57 -10.51
CA LEU A 45 -22.28 36.37 -9.38
C LEU A 45 -22.96 35.52 -8.30
N HIS A 46 -23.34 34.29 -8.62
CA HIS A 46 -23.68 33.25 -7.66
C HIS A 46 -22.57 32.22 -7.51
N VAL A 47 -21.41 32.67 -7.02
CA VAL A 47 -20.61 31.80 -6.16
C VAL A 47 -21.48 31.58 -4.92
N PRO A 48 -22.07 30.39 -4.70
CA PRO A 48 -22.75 30.15 -3.44
C PRO A 48 -21.76 30.52 -2.34
N PRO A 49 -22.18 31.22 -1.27
CA PRO A 49 -21.27 31.47 -0.15
C PRO A 49 -20.61 30.13 0.13
N ARG A 50 -19.26 30.09 0.10
CA ARG A 50 -18.52 28.86 0.39
C ARG A 50 -19.25 28.28 1.59
N ARG A 51 -19.97 27.17 1.39
CA ARG A 51 -20.53 26.46 2.54
C ARG A 51 -19.35 26.35 3.47
N PRO A 52 -19.46 26.76 4.75
CA PRO A 52 -18.41 26.42 5.68
C PRO A 52 -18.14 24.95 5.39
N VAL A 53 -16.88 24.62 5.08
CA VAL A 53 -16.48 23.22 5.07
C VAL A 53 -16.92 22.77 6.45
N LEU A 54 -18.06 22.08 6.51
CA LEU A 54 -18.48 21.38 7.69
C LEU A 54 -17.37 20.37 7.83
N LEU A 55 -16.36 20.76 8.60
CA LEU A 55 -15.32 19.87 9.02
C LEU A 55 -16.06 18.64 9.52
N PRO A 56 -15.68 17.43 9.08
CA PRO A 56 -16.30 16.22 9.56
C PRO A 56 -16.41 16.33 11.08
N ASN A 57 -17.57 15.91 11.62
CA ASN A 57 -17.79 15.74 13.06
C ASN A 57 -16.51 15.24 13.73
N ASP A 58 -16.29 15.66 14.98
CA ASP A 58 -15.13 15.31 15.80
C ASP A 58 -14.52 13.96 15.43
N PRO A 59 -13.18 13.87 15.30
CA PRO A 59 -12.52 12.65 14.85
C PRO A 59 -13.12 11.45 15.58
N MET A 60 -13.63 10.48 14.81
CA MET A 60 -14.31 9.31 15.36
C MET A 60 -13.48 8.77 16.53
N SER A 61 -14.00 8.94 17.74
CA SER A 61 -13.21 8.63 18.93
C SER A 61 -12.98 7.12 18.98
N ILE A 62 -11.98 6.67 19.75
CA ILE A 62 -11.83 5.23 20.05
C ILE A 62 -13.15 4.66 20.60
N ASP A 63 -13.92 5.45 21.32
CA ASP A 63 -15.21 5.04 21.86
C ASP A 63 -16.28 4.93 20.77
N ASP A 64 -16.25 5.77 19.74
CA ASP A 64 -17.17 5.65 18.58
C ASP A 64 -16.83 4.43 17.71
N LEU A 65 -15.53 4.14 17.53
CA LEU A 65 -15.08 2.89 16.91
C LEU A 65 -15.54 1.67 17.72
N ARG A 66 -15.46 1.73 19.05
CA ARG A 66 -15.94 0.66 19.94
C ARG A 66 -17.45 0.49 19.94
N ARG A 67 -18.21 1.57 19.71
CA ARG A 67 -19.68 1.55 19.63
C ARG A 67 -20.18 1.04 18.29
N SER A 68 -19.48 1.38 17.20
CA SER A 68 -19.82 0.96 15.83
C SER A 68 -19.44 -0.49 15.53
N ALA A 69 -18.44 -1.03 16.24
CA ALA A 69 -17.97 -2.39 16.01
C ALA A 69 -18.96 -3.46 16.47
N ASP A 70 -19.11 -4.50 15.63
CA ASP A 70 -19.77 -5.75 16.00
C ASP A 70 -18.88 -6.51 17.01
N ARG A 71 -19.22 -6.38 18.30
CA ARG A 71 -18.47 -7.00 19.41
C ARG A 71 -18.35 -8.53 19.28
N PRO A 72 -19.43 -9.28 19.00
CA PRO A 72 -19.31 -10.70 18.66
C PRO A 72 -18.28 -10.98 17.57
N ALA A 73 -18.30 -10.24 16.46
CA ALA A 73 -17.34 -10.43 15.37
C ALA A 73 -15.90 -10.13 15.80
N LEU A 74 -15.66 -9.08 16.59
CA LEU A 74 -14.33 -8.78 17.14
C LEU A 74 -13.80 -9.91 18.03
N ILE A 75 -14.65 -10.52 18.86
CA ILE A 75 -14.28 -11.67 19.69
C ILE A 75 -13.91 -12.86 18.80
N VAL A 76 -14.70 -13.14 17.76
CA VAL A 76 -14.41 -14.21 16.80
C VAL A 76 -13.08 -13.96 16.11
N LEU A 77 -12.85 -12.77 15.54
CA LEU A 77 -11.59 -12.40 14.89
C LEU A 77 -10.39 -12.53 15.83
N THR A 78 -10.53 -12.09 17.09
CA THR A 78 -9.49 -12.23 18.10
C THR A 78 -9.15 -13.70 18.38
N ARG A 79 -10.16 -14.55 18.51
CA ARG A 79 -9.99 -16.00 18.72
C ARG A 79 -9.36 -16.67 17.50
N LEU A 80 -9.76 -16.28 16.29
CA LEU A 80 -9.17 -16.77 15.04
C LEU A 80 -7.68 -16.40 14.96
N CYS A 81 -7.31 -15.15 15.25
CA CYS A 81 -5.91 -14.72 15.30
C CYS A 81 -5.09 -15.49 16.35
N ALA A 82 -5.62 -15.64 17.56
CA ALA A 82 -4.95 -16.38 18.63
C ALA A 82 -4.76 -17.86 18.24
N GLY A 83 -5.80 -18.49 17.70
CA GLY A 83 -5.75 -19.87 17.20
C GLY A 83 -4.75 -20.04 16.07
N PHE A 84 -4.73 -19.10 15.11
CA PHE A 84 -3.77 -19.10 14.01
C PHE A 84 -2.32 -19.07 14.53
N VAL A 85 -2.01 -18.14 15.44
CA VAL A 85 -0.67 -18.01 16.01
C VAL A 85 -0.27 -19.26 16.79
N ALA A 86 -1.19 -19.83 17.58
CA ALA A 86 -0.93 -21.04 18.36
C ALA A 86 -0.65 -22.26 17.46
N ILE A 87 -1.47 -22.49 16.43
CA ILE A 87 -1.31 -23.58 15.48
C ILE A 87 -0.01 -23.41 14.68
N TYR A 88 0.28 -22.19 14.22
CA TYR A 88 1.50 -21.92 13.48
C TYR A 88 2.74 -22.12 14.34
N TYR A 89 2.74 -21.63 15.58
CA TYR A 89 3.82 -21.87 16.53
C TYR A 89 4.01 -23.37 16.80
N ALA A 90 2.92 -24.11 17.03
CA ALA A 90 2.98 -25.56 17.22
C ALA A 90 3.59 -26.27 15.99
N ALA A 91 3.22 -25.86 14.78
CA ALA A 91 3.78 -26.40 13.54
C ALA A 91 5.31 -26.24 13.49
N LEU A 92 5.83 -25.08 13.94
CA LEU A 92 7.27 -24.81 14.03
C LEU A 92 7.96 -25.64 15.13
N VAL A 93 7.30 -25.93 16.24
CA VAL A 93 7.89 -26.65 17.38
C VAL A 93 7.90 -28.17 17.20
N VAL A 94 6.88 -28.76 16.56
CA VAL A 94 6.79 -30.21 16.29
C VAL A 94 8.03 -30.70 15.52
N LYS A 95 8.53 -31.92 15.76
CA LYS A 95 9.69 -32.43 15.01
C LYS A 95 9.42 -32.44 13.50
N SER A 96 10.43 -32.15 12.70
CA SER A 96 10.33 -32.28 11.24
C SER A 96 9.84 -33.69 10.86
N SER A 97 8.70 -33.76 10.17
CA SER A 97 8.08 -34.98 9.70
C SER A 97 7.22 -34.69 8.46
N PRO A 98 6.92 -35.69 7.62
CA PRO A 98 6.02 -35.51 6.48
C PRO A 98 4.62 -34.98 6.88
N TYR A 99 4.16 -35.33 8.08
CA TYR A 99 2.84 -34.96 8.61
C TYR A 99 2.75 -33.51 9.09
N ARG A 100 3.88 -32.81 9.27
CA ARG A 100 3.88 -31.38 9.63
C ARG A 100 3.05 -30.52 8.66
N ARG A 101 2.98 -30.93 7.39
CA ARG A 101 2.20 -30.25 6.35
C ARG A 101 0.71 -30.15 6.67
N LEU A 102 0.17 -31.06 7.49
CA LEU A 102 -1.23 -31.07 7.90
C LEU A 102 -1.61 -29.84 8.75
N PHE A 103 -0.65 -29.22 9.44
CA PHE A 103 -0.89 -27.96 10.16
C PHE A 103 -1.31 -26.80 9.26
N PHE A 104 -1.00 -26.86 7.95
CA PHE A 104 -1.38 -25.81 7.02
C PHE A 104 -2.89 -25.76 6.76
N LEU A 105 -3.59 -26.91 6.79
CA LEU A 105 -5.02 -26.98 6.52
C LEU A 105 -5.87 -26.13 7.48
N PRO A 106 -5.73 -26.23 8.82
CA PRO A 106 -6.48 -25.37 9.73
C PRO A 106 -6.06 -23.90 9.65
N LEU A 107 -4.79 -23.59 9.34
CA LEU A 107 -4.35 -22.20 9.11
C LEU A 107 -5.04 -21.58 7.90
N LEU A 108 -5.11 -22.33 6.79
CA LEU A 108 -5.83 -21.92 5.58
C LEU A 108 -7.33 -21.77 5.87
N GLY A 109 -7.92 -22.73 6.59
CA GLY A 109 -9.33 -22.67 7.01
C GLY A 109 -9.65 -21.42 7.83
N ILE A 110 -8.80 -21.06 8.79
CA ILE A 110 -8.94 -19.82 9.57
C ILE A 110 -8.85 -18.59 8.68
N ALA A 111 -7.85 -18.49 7.81
CA ALA A 111 -7.66 -17.33 6.94
C ALA A 111 -8.82 -17.15 5.95
N VAL A 112 -9.35 -18.25 5.39
CA VAL A 112 -10.51 -18.23 4.49
C VAL A 112 -11.79 -17.90 5.26
N TYR A 113 -12.03 -18.52 6.42
CA TYR A 113 -13.19 -18.22 7.24
C TYR A 113 -13.22 -16.76 7.71
N ALA A 114 -12.05 -16.19 8.03
CA ALA A 114 -11.93 -14.78 8.41
C ALA A 114 -12.42 -13.82 7.30
N LEU A 115 -12.43 -14.23 6.02
CA LEU A 115 -13.02 -13.41 4.94
C LEU A 115 -14.54 -13.22 5.07
N SER A 116 -15.20 -14.15 5.76
CA SER A 116 -16.64 -14.13 5.99
C SER A 116 -17.04 -13.32 7.23
N VAL A 117 -16.10 -13.02 8.11
CA VAL A 117 -16.33 -12.30 9.37
C VAL A 117 -16.01 -10.82 9.18
N THR A 118 -16.91 -9.94 9.62
CA THR A 118 -16.71 -8.48 9.57
C THR A 118 -17.04 -7.86 10.92
N SER A 119 -16.14 -7.00 11.38
CA SER A 119 -16.35 -6.18 12.58
C SER A 119 -17.20 -4.94 12.30
N ARG A 120 -17.55 -4.67 11.03
CA ARG A 120 -18.14 -3.42 10.53
C ARG A 120 -17.25 -2.19 10.72
N VAL A 121 -15.98 -2.40 11.07
CA VAL A 121 -14.95 -1.37 11.10
C VAL A 121 -13.96 -1.68 9.98
N PRO A 122 -14.05 -0.99 8.82
CA PRO A 122 -13.26 -1.32 7.63
C PRO A 122 -11.75 -1.36 7.88
N LEU A 123 -11.25 -0.46 8.73
CA LEU A 123 -9.87 -0.47 9.21
C LEU A 123 -9.52 -1.83 9.85
N VAL A 124 -10.29 -2.27 10.85
CA VAL A 124 -10.00 -3.50 11.60
C VAL A 124 -10.06 -4.71 10.67
N ASP A 125 -11.09 -4.76 9.82
CA ASP A 125 -11.30 -5.87 8.88
C ASP A 125 -10.15 -5.99 7.87
N TYR A 126 -9.72 -4.86 7.29
CA TYR A 126 -8.59 -4.82 6.36
C TYR A 126 -7.28 -5.27 7.04
N TYR A 127 -6.96 -4.74 8.22
CA TYR A 127 -5.67 -5.00 8.86
C TYR A 127 -5.58 -6.40 9.48
N ILE A 128 -6.66 -6.91 10.09
CA ILE A 128 -6.70 -8.29 10.59
C ILE A 128 -6.61 -9.27 9.42
N GLY A 129 -7.38 -9.01 8.35
CA GLY A 129 -7.29 -9.79 7.12
C GLY A 129 -5.86 -9.81 6.58
N ALA A 130 -5.24 -8.64 6.42
CA ALA A 130 -3.88 -8.53 5.90
C ALA A 130 -2.87 -9.29 6.77
N LEU A 131 -2.98 -9.17 8.10
CA LEU A 131 -2.12 -9.90 9.03
C LEU A 131 -2.26 -11.41 8.87
N LEU A 132 -3.48 -11.93 8.79
CA LEU A 132 -3.74 -13.37 8.61
C LEU A 132 -3.19 -13.87 7.27
N TRP A 133 -3.43 -13.15 6.17
CA TRP A 133 -2.94 -13.55 4.85
C TRP A 133 -1.42 -13.45 4.73
N ILE A 134 -0.79 -12.40 5.26
CA ILE A 134 0.68 -12.30 5.35
C ILE A 134 1.24 -13.49 6.15
N SER A 135 0.62 -13.81 7.28
CA SER A 135 1.04 -14.91 8.15
C SER A 135 0.82 -16.28 7.52
N LEU A 136 -0.24 -16.45 6.72
CA LEU A 136 -0.52 -17.67 5.97
C LEU A 136 0.54 -17.93 4.89
N VAL A 137 0.93 -16.89 4.14
CA VAL A 137 2.03 -17.01 3.18
C VAL A 137 3.34 -17.31 3.90
N ALA A 138 3.57 -16.78 5.12
CA ALA A 138 4.77 -17.11 5.88
C ALA A 138 4.75 -18.58 6.33
N ALA A 139 3.57 -19.03 6.78
CA ALA A 139 3.35 -20.40 7.18
C ALA A 139 3.51 -21.37 6.02
N SER A 140 3.07 -21.06 4.79
CA SER A 140 3.29 -21.93 3.63
C SER A 140 4.77 -22.13 3.34
N ASP A 141 5.60 -21.10 3.43
CA ASP A 141 7.06 -21.27 3.33
C ASP A 141 7.58 -22.23 4.41
N HIS A 142 7.30 -21.92 5.68
CA HIS A 142 7.85 -22.66 6.82
C HIS A 142 7.31 -24.09 6.98
N ILE A 143 6.11 -24.38 6.49
CA ILE A 143 5.43 -25.67 6.68
C ILE A 143 5.48 -26.53 5.42
N LEU A 144 5.36 -25.93 4.24
CA LEU A 144 5.22 -26.67 2.98
C LEU A 144 6.49 -26.66 2.13
N LEU A 145 7.16 -25.50 2.01
CA LEU A 145 8.21 -25.29 1.02
C LEU A 145 9.62 -25.59 1.56
N THR A 146 9.83 -25.32 2.84
CA THR A 146 11.15 -25.35 3.50
C THR A 146 11.12 -26.33 4.70
N ASP A 147 12.14 -27.17 4.86
CA ASP A 147 12.33 -27.89 6.14
C ASP A 147 12.90 -26.91 7.17
N VAL A 148 11.98 -26.14 7.77
CA VAL A 148 12.27 -24.99 8.62
C VAL A 148 13.28 -25.30 9.74
N GLN A 149 13.25 -26.50 10.32
CA GLN A 149 14.15 -26.87 11.43
C GLN A 149 15.54 -27.31 10.97
N ARG A 150 15.68 -27.70 9.70
CA ARG A 150 16.96 -28.06 9.09
C ARG A 150 17.63 -26.87 8.40
N GLU A 151 16.81 -26.04 7.77
CA GLU A 151 17.29 -25.00 6.86
C GLU A 151 17.39 -23.63 7.53
N LEU A 152 16.63 -23.36 8.60
CA LEU A 152 16.61 -22.05 9.24
C LEU A 152 17.16 -22.11 10.66
N TYR A 153 18.39 -21.64 10.81
CA TYR A 153 19.06 -21.54 12.10
C TYR A 153 19.93 -20.28 12.15
N VAL A 154 20.31 -19.90 13.36
CA VAL A 154 21.18 -18.76 13.61
C VAL A 154 22.61 -19.14 13.25
N LEU A 155 23.35 -18.22 12.63
CA LEU A 155 24.74 -18.44 12.25
C LEU A 155 25.58 -18.80 13.48
N GLY A 156 26.35 -19.87 13.38
CA GLY A 156 27.13 -20.44 14.48
C GLY A 156 26.37 -21.43 15.36
N GLU A 157 25.04 -21.53 15.22
CA GLU A 157 24.24 -22.57 15.87
C GLU A 157 24.03 -23.77 14.91
N LYS A 158 23.66 -24.94 15.46
CA LYS A 158 23.31 -26.13 14.67
C LYS A 158 21.81 -26.13 14.33
N PRO A 159 21.39 -26.84 13.27
CA PRO A 159 19.97 -27.07 13.00
C PRO A 159 19.23 -27.68 14.18
N ILE A 160 17.98 -27.26 14.42
CA ILE A 160 17.22 -27.57 15.64
C ILE A 160 16.49 -28.92 15.59
N VAL A 161 16.57 -29.65 14.47
CA VAL A 161 15.81 -30.89 14.21
C VAL A 161 16.00 -31.97 15.29
N GLY A 162 17.21 -32.07 15.85
CA GLY A 162 17.56 -33.05 16.90
C GLY A 162 17.39 -32.54 18.34
N ALA A 163 17.02 -31.27 18.53
CA ALA A 163 17.00 -30.65 19.85
C ALA A 163 15.78 -31.08 20.70
N GLY A 164 15.83 -30.79 22.00
CA GLY A 164 14.70 -30.98 22.91
C GLY A 164 13.52 -30.04 22.61
N LEU A 165 12.41 -30.24 23.33
CA LEU A 165 11.20 -29.43 23.13
C LEU A 165 11.45 -27.95 23.47
N ARG A 166 12.13 -27.69 24.59
CA ARG A 166 12.40 -26.33 25.08
C ARG A 166 13.24 -25.54 24.08
N GLU A 167 14.27 -26.13 23.52
CA GLU A 167 15.13 -25.50 22.53
C GLU A 167 14.35 -25.17 21.25
N ARG A 168 13.49 -26.10 20.79
CA ARG A 168 12.60 -25.85 19.64
C ARG A 168 11.59 -24.75 19.90
N MET A 169 11.03 -24.66 21.11
CA MET A 169 10.13 -23.58 21.51
C MET A 169 10.82 -22.22 21.49
N VAL A 170 12.01 -22.12 22.06
CA VAL A 170 12.81 -20.88 22.04
C VAL A 170 13.19 -20.50 20.60
N TRP A 171 13.65 -21.47 19.81
CA TRP A 171 13.96 -21.27 18.39
C TRP A 171 12.75 -20.76 17.59
N ALA A 172 11.57 -21.37 17.77
CA ALA A 172 10.35 -20.95 17.07
C ALA A 172 9.94 -19.53 17.45
N ALA A 173 10.07 -19.16 18.73
CA ALA A 173 9.80 -17.80 19.20
C ALA A 173 10.79 -16.78 18.63
N ARG A 174 12.07 -17.17 18.47
CA ARG A 174 13.08 -16.33 17.80
C ARG A 174 12.75 -16.17 16.31
N LEU A 175 12.39 -17.24 15.62
CA LEU A 175 12.06 -17.22 14.19
C LEU A 175 10.83 -16.34 13.91
N LEU A 176 9.76 -16.44 14.71
CA LEU A 176 8.57 -15.59 14.55
C LEU A 176 8.81 -14.14 14.98
N GLY A 177 9.71 -13.92 15.94
CA GLY A 177 10.06 -12.58 16.42
C GLY A 177 11.02 -11.82 15.49
N ASP A 178 11.81 -12.53 14.69
CA ASP A 178 12.80 -11.94 13.79
C ASP A 178 12.28 -11.86 12.36
N ARG A 179 11.70 -10.71 12.01
CA ARG A 179 11.12 -10.48 10.68
C ARG A 179 12.16 -10.28 9.57
N ARG A 180 13.43 -10.09 9.91
CA ARG A 180 14.51 -9.82 8.93
C ARG A 180 15.57 -10.91 8.90
N ALA A 181 15.45 -11.88 9.79
CA ALA A 181 16.35 -13.02 9.92
C ALA A 181 17.81 -12.59 10.12
N LEU A 182 18.05 -11.60 10.99
CA LEU A 182 19.37 -11.02 11.16
C LEU A 182 20.29 -11.97 11.93
N GLY A 183 21.46 -12.26 11.35
CA GLY A 183 22.34 -13.28 11.87
C GLY A 183 21.82 -14.71 11.66
N TRP A 184 20.76 -14.93 10.88
CA TRP A 184 20.35 -16.27 10.46
C TRP A 184 21.03 -16.66 9.14
N VAL A 185 21.07 -17.95 8.83
CA VAL A 185 21.61 -18.45 7.56
C VAL A 185 20.89 -17.92 6.31
N HIS A 186 19.67 -17.45 6.48
CA HIS A 186 18.84 -16.88 5.41
C HIS A 186 18.77 -15.35 5.48
N GLU A 187 19.67 -14.71 6.23
CA GLU A 187 19.85 -13.26 6.23
C GLU A 187 20.24 -12.75 4.84
N GLU A 188 19.45 -11.85 4.26
CA GLU A 188 19.75 -11.30 2.94
C GLU A 188 20.57 -10.00 3.05
N ARG A 189 21.86 -10.15 3.41
CA ARG A 189 22.81 -9.06 3.75
C ARG A 189 22.95 -7.99 2.68
N GLN A 190 22.81 -8.33 1.40
CA GLN A 190 22.99 -7.39 0.28
C GLN A 190 21.96 -6.24 0.27
N ALA A 191 20.80 -6.42 0.92
CA ALA A 191 19.74 -5.41 0.93
C ALA A 191 19.91 -4.35 2.04
N THR A 192 20.84 -4.54 2.98
CA THR A 192 20.91 -3.72 4.20
C THR A 192 22.34 -3.37 4.54
N PRO A 193 22.75 -2.10 4.44
CA PRO A 193 24.06 -1.72 4.95
C PRO A 193 24.08 -1.95 6.47
N PRO A 194 25.17 -2.54 7.02
CA PRO A 194 25.30 -2.73 8.46
C PRO A 194 25.23 -1.37 9.15
N LEU A 195 24.54 -1.33 10.29
CA LEU A 195 24.52 -0.13 11.13
C LEU A 195 25.93 0.08 11.72
N PRO A 196 26.38 1.34 11.83
CA PRO A 196 27.62 1.62 12.54
C PRO A 196 27.50 1.14 13.99
N ALA A 197 28.62 0.68 14.56
CA ALA A 197 28.66 0.28 15.96
C ALA A 197 28.30 1.46 16.86
N MET A 198 27.26 1.30 17.69
CA MET A 198 26.81 2.31 18.65
C MET A 198 26.67 1.69 20.04
N SER A 199 26.88 2.50 21.08
CA SER A 199 26.47 2.12 22.43
C SER A 199 24.94 2.03 22.51
N ARG A 200 24.42 1.18 23.42
CA ARG A 200 22.96 0.98 23.58
C ARG A 200 22.21 2.28 23.87
N PRO A 201 22.63 3.15 24.81
CA PRO A 201 21.92 4.40 25.10
C PRO A 201 21.88 5.33 23.90
N ARG A 202 23.01 5.46 23.18
CA ARG A 202 23.09 6.27 21.96
C ARG A 202 22.16 5.75 20.87
N PHE A 203 22.11 4.44 20.69
CA PHE A 203 21.21 3.81 19.72
C PHE A 203 19.75 4.05 20.08
N VAL A 204 19.35 3.82 21.34
CA VAL A 204 17.98 4.04 21.81
C VAL A 204 17.59 5.50 21.60
N MET A 205 18.43 6.46 21.99
CA MET A 205 18.16 7.89 21.77
C MET A 205 18.02 8.22 20.28
N ALA A 206 18.90 7.70 19.42
CA ALA A 206 18.82 7.92 17.97
C ALA A 206 17.52 7.37 17.37
N ARG A 207 17.02 6.24 17.88
CA ARG A 207 15.73 5.67 17.45
C ARG A 207 14.55 6.49 17.94
N LEU A 208 14.55 6.89 19.21
CA LEU A 208 13.51 7.78 19.75
C LEU A 208 13.45 9.09 18.98
N LEU A 209 14.59 9.74 18.71
CA LEU A 209 14.65 10.95 17.90
C LEU A 209 14.09 10.73 16.49
N ARG A 210 14.47 9.63 15.82
CA ARG A 210 13.94 9.27 14.50
C ARG A 210 12.42 9.06 14.54
N GLY A 211 11.92 8.40 15.58
CA GLY A 211 10.49 8.20 15.80
C GLY A 211 9.76 9.53 16.02
N THR A 212 10.30 10.42 16.84
CA THR A 212 9.74 11.77 17.07
C THR A 212 9.67 12.58 15.78
N VAL A 213 10.75 12.61 14.99
CA VAL A 213 10.76 13.30 13.68
C VAL A 213 9.68 12.73 12.76
N ALA A 214 9.54 11.40 12.71
CA ALA A 214 8.51 10.76 11.90
C ALA A 214 7.10 11.11 12.40
N LEU A 215 6.86 11.10 13.72
CA LEU A 215 5.58 11.51 14.31
C LEU A 215 5.22 12.96 13.96
N VAL A 216 6.17 13.88 14.11
CA VAL A 216 5.96 15.30 13.75
C VAL A 216 5.63 15.43 12.26
N LEU A 217 6.35 14.73 11.38
CA LEU A 217 6.08 14.76 9.95
C LEU A 217 4.69 14.19 9.60
N ALA A 218 4.27 13.11 10.27
CA ALA A 218 2.93 12.55 10.12
C ALA A 218 1.86 13.55 10.57
N GLU A 219 1.98 14.12 11.77
CA GLU A 219 1.01 15.08 12.32
C GLU A 219 0.91 16.36 11.47
N MET A 220 2.04 16.92 11.03
CA MET A 220 2.04 18.08 10.14
C MET A 220 1.34 17.80 8.81
N THR A 221 1.61 16.63 8.21
CA THR A 221 1.01 16.27 6.92
C THR A 221 -0.48 15.95 7.08
N ASN A 222 -0.88 15.28 8.16
CA ASN A 222 -2.28 14.99 8.45
C ASN A 222 -3.08 16.25 8.75
N ALA A 223 -2.52 17.19 9.53
CA ALA A 223 -3.15 18.49 9.76
C ALA A 223 -3.36 19.26 8.44
N TYR A 224 -2.37 19.24 7.54
CA TYR A 224 -2.53 19.78 6.19
C TYR A 224 -3.61 19.03 5.40
N ASN A 225 -3.61 17.70 5.44
CA ASN A 225 -4.57 16.88 4.71
C ASN A 225 -6.01 17.14 5.14
N GLU A 226 -6.28 17.18 6.44
CA GLU A 226 -7.61 17.48 6.99
C GLU A 226 -8.15 18.83 6.51
N LEU A 227 -7.28 19.83 6.40
CA LEU A 227 -7.69 21.19 6.01
C LEU A 227 -7.81 21.36 4.48
N TYR A 228 -6.96 20.69 3.71
CA TYR A 228 -6.74 21.06 2.29
C TYR A 228 -6.86 19.89 1.30
N THR A 229 -7.00 18.65 1.77
CA THR A 229 -6.96 17.46 0.93
C THR A 229 -8.20 16.58 1.10
N PRO A 230 -9.40 17.06 0.71
CA PRO A 230 -10.65 16.31 0.89
C PRO A 230 -10.63 14.95 0.18
N ALA A 231 -9.87 14.81 -0.91
CA ALA A 231 -9.73 13.56 -1.69
C ALA A 231 -9.15 12.35 -0.91
N LEU A 232 -8.64 12.57 0.31
CA LEU A 232 -8.12 11.52 1.18
C LEU A 232 -9.15 11.00 2.20
N TYR A 233 -10.38 11.51 2.15
CA TYR A 233 -11.44 11.19 3.12
C TYR A 233 -12.66 10.58 2.41
N PRO A 234 -13.52 9.84 3.14
CA PRO A 234 -14.62 9.09 2.55
C PRO A 234 -15.54 9.89 1.61
N ASP A 235 -15.88 11.11 2.01
CA ASP A 235 -16.79 12.01 1.29
C ASP A 235 -16.09 12.88 0.23
N GLY A 236 -14.80 12.63 0.00
CA GLY A 236 -13.97 13.37 -0.94
C GLY A 236 -14.18 13.01 -2.42
N PRO A 237 -13.65 13.83 -3.34
CA PRO A 237 -13.48 13.41 -4.72
C PRO A 237 -12.43 12.29 -4.84
N ASN A 238 -12.34 11.65 -6.00
CA ASN A 238 -11.29 10.66 -6.29
C ASN A 238 -9.87 11.23 -6.03
N LEU A 239 -8.95 10.37 -5.60
CA LEU A 239 -7.57 10.75 -5.35
C LEU A 239 -6.90 11.18 -6.64
N ALA A 240 -6.63 12.48 -6.75
CA ALA A 240 -5.84 13.00 -7.85
C ALA A 240 -4.43 12.38 -7.83
N PRO A 241 -3.88 11.95 -8.98
CA PRO A 241 -2.52 11.40 -9.09
C PRO A 241 -1.44 12.24 -8.38
N THR A 242 -1.58 13.57 -8.44
CA THR A 242 -0.64 14.51 -7.83
C THR A 242 -0.60 14.48 -6.30
N LYS A 243 -1.64 13.93 -5.66
CA LYS A 243 -1.81 13.90 -4.20
C LYS A 243 -1.31 12.61 -3.55
N ILE A 244 -0.76 11.67 -4.31
CA ILE A 244 -0.31 10.37 -3.77
C ILE A 244 0.72 10.48 -2.65
N LEU A 245 1.58 11.50 -2.68
CA LEU A 245 2.58 11.74 -1.63
C LEU A 245 1.93 12.19 -0.31
N LEU A 246 0.79 12.89 -0.37
CA LEU A 246 0.06 13.32 0.81
C LEU A 246 -0.55 12.14 1.58
N PHE A 247 -0.83 11.03 0.89
CA PHE A 247 -1.15 9.74 1.51
C PHE A 247 0.12 9.03 2.01
N ALA A 248 1.15 8.95 1.17
CA ALA A 248 2.33 8.13 1.45
C ALA A 248 3.18 8.65 2.63
N ILE A 249 3.30 9.97 2.80
CA ILE A 249 4.13 10.58 3.85
C ILE A 249 3.68 10.16 5.26
N PRO A 250 2.42 10.37 5.69
CA PRO A 250 1.99 9.95 7.03
C PRO A 250 2.07 8.44 7.20
N TYR A 251 1.68 7.66 6.18
CA TYR A 251 1.76 6.20 6.22
C TYR A 251 3.19 5.69 6.48
N VAL A 252 4.17 6.19 5.73
CA VAL A 252 5.59 5.83 5.90
C VAL A 252 6.13 6.35 7.22
N SER A 253 5.73 7.54 7.64
CA SER A 253 6.12 8.11 8.92
C SER A 253 5.66 7.26 10.10
N TYR A 254 4.41 6.79 10.11
CA TYR A 254 3.93 5.88 11.16
C TYR A 254 4.65 4.53 11.13
N MET A 255 4.96 3.98 9.95
CA MET A 255 5.81 2.79 9.86
C MET A 255 7.19 3.03 10.50
N VAL A 256 7.84 4.15 10.18
CA VAL A 256 9.15 4.49 10.74
C VAL A 256 9.08 4.70 12.25
N LEU A 257 8.00 5.30 12.76
CA LEU A 257 7.74 5.46 14.19
C LEU A 257 7.66 4.10 14.87
N LEU A 258 6.82 3.18 14.36
CA LEU A 258 6.64 1.86 14.95
C LEU A 258 7.92 1.02 14.92
N ASP A 259 8.65 1.04 13.80
CA ASP A 259 9.96 0.38 13.69
C ASP A 259 10.96 0.96 14.70
N ALA A 260 11.01 2.29 14.84
CA ALA A 260 11.92 2.95 15.75
C ALA A 260 11.61 2.64 17.22
N LEU A 261 10.33 2.63 17.61
CA LEU A 261 9.90 2.27 18.96
C LEU A 261 10.21 0.80 19.28
N ASN A 262 9.94 -0.11 18.33
CA ASN A 262 10.23 -1.52 18.49
C ASN A 262 11.75 -1.78 18.64
N ASP A 263 12.57 -1.15 17.79
CA ASP A 263 14.03 -1.24 17.88
C ASP A 263 14.57 -0.67 19.19
N ALA A 264 14.06 0.50 19.62
CA ALA A 264 14.45 1.13 20.87
C ALA A 264 14.13 0.23 22.07
N LEU A 265 12.91 -0.33 22.10
CA LEU A 265 12.48 -1.23 23.17
C LEU A 265 13.33 -2.51 23.18
N ALA A 266 13.52 -3.16 22.03
CA ALA A 266 14.27 -4.40 21.93
C ALA A 266 15.74 -4.24 22.40
N VAL A 267 16.37 -3.10 22.09
CA VAL A 267 17.74 -2.81 22.55
C VAL A 267 17.77 -2.39 24.03
N ALA A 268 16.79 -1.63 24.50
CA ALA A 268 16.69 -1.21 25.90
C ALA A 268 16.57 -2.40 26.86
N ILE A 269 15.72 -3.39 26.51
CA ILE A 269 15.53 -4.62 27.30
C ILE A 269 16.59 -5.69 27.02
N ARG A 270 17.62 -5.37 26.23
CA ARG A 270 18.73 -6.27 25.87
C ARG A 270 18.32 -7.54 25.09
N ARG A 271 17.19 -7.50 24.38
CA ARG A 271 16.76 -8.58 23.47
C ARG A 271 17.49 -8.55 22.13
N ALA A 272 17.95 -7.38 21.71
CA ALA A 272 18.72 -7.19 20.47
C ALA A 272 19.95 -6.31 20.72
N ARG A 273 20.97 -6.43 19.86
CA ARG A 273 22.08 -5.47 19.81
C ARG A 273 21.75 -4.37 18.80
N PRO A 274 22.31 -3.15 18.95
CA PRO A 274 22.13 -2.07 17.98
C PRO A 274 22.35 -2.47 16.51
N ILE A 275 23.34 -3.34 16.25
CA ILE A 275 23.66 -3.82 14.89
C ILE A 275 22.61 -4.77 14.32
N ASP A 276 21.82 -5.42 15.19
CA ASP A 276 20.75 -6.36 14.83
C ASP A 276 19.40 -5.64 14.60
N CYS A 277 19.36 -4.30 14.58
CA CYS A 277 18.14 -3.52 14.44
C CYS A 277 18.16 -2.58 13.22
N PRO A 278 18.41 -3.05 11.99
CA PRO A 278 18.38 -2.22 10.80
C PRO A 278 16.96 -1.73 10.48
N SER A 279 16.89 -0.51 9.96
CA SER A 279 15.65 0.13 9.47
C SER A 279 14.81 -0.81 8.60
N GLY A 280 13.50 -0.94 8.88
CA GLY A 280 12.59 -1.77 8.08
C GLY A 280 12.43 -1.30 6.63
N THR A 281 12.74 -0.02 6.40
CA THR A 281 12.91 0.56 5.07
C THR A 281 14.38 0.82 4.74
N GLY A 282 14.73 0.67 3.47
CA GLY A 282 16.05 1.01 2.95
C GLY A 282 16.25 2.51 2.71
N PRO A 283 17.40 2.90 2.14
CA PRO A 283 17.75 4.31 2.00
C PRO A 283 16.97 4.98 0.86
N LEU A 284 16.31 6.11 1.15
CA LEU A 284 15.47 6.87 0.21
C LEU A 284 16.20 7.28 -1.08
N ARG A 285 17.53 7.43 -1.04
CA ARG A 285 18.38 7.70 -2.22
C ARG A 285 18.34 6.61 -3.30
N GLN A 286 17.68 5.48 -3.03
CA GLN A 286 17.49 4.38 -3.97
C GLN A 286 16.10 4.40 -4.64
N LEU A 287 15.23 5.37 -4.34
CA LEU A 287 13.87 5.45 -4.91
C LEU A 287 13.82 5.91 -6.39
N TYR A 288 14.91 5.80 -7.14
CA TYR A 288 15.01 6.24 -8.54
C TYR A 288 14.67 5.15 -9.57
N SER A 289 14.22 3.98 -9.14
CA SER A 289 13.59 2.97 -10.01
C SER A 289 12.64 2.09 -9.20
N LEU A 290 11.63 1.52 -9.83
CA LEU A 290 10.67 0.61 -9.21
C LEU A 290 11.37 -0.66 -8.74
N ARG A 291 12.35 -1.16 -9.50
CA ARG A 291 13.19 -2.30 -9.07
C ARG A 291 13.90 -2.01 -7.75
N ASN A 292 14.44 -0.80 -7.57
CA ASN A 292 15.08 -0.42 -6.31
C ASN A 292 14.08 -0.09 -5.21
N PHE A 293 12.96 0.55 -5.54
CA PHE A 293 11.87 0.83 -4.61
C PHE A 293 11.46 -0.46 -3.90
N TRP A 294 11.01 -1.47 -4.66
CA TRP A 294 10.53 -2.74 -4.11
C TRP A 294 11.67 -3.63 -3.61
N GLY A 295 12.80 -3.65 -4.32
CA GLY A 295 13.90 -4.56 -4.04
C GLY A 295 14.87 -4.09 -2.95
N ARG A 296 14.86 -2.81 -2.56
CA ARG A 296 15.84 -2.24 -1.62
C ARG A 296 15.24 -1.30 -0.58
N VAL A 297 14.09 -0.66 -0.84
CA VAL A 297 13.58 0.39 0.07
C VAL A 297 12.32 -0.06 0.81
N TRP A 298 11.34 -0.60 0.11
CA TRP A 298 10.01 -0.89 0.66
C TRP A 298 9.94 -2.24 1.39
N HIS A 299 9.26 -2.30 2.54
CA HIS A 299 8.96 -3.50 3.34
C HIS A 299 9.99 -4.63 3.26
N GLN A 300 11.24 -4.37 3.68
CA GLN A 300 12.31 -5.36 3.53
C GLN A 300 12.07 -6.63 4.38
N GLN A 301 11.22 -6.57 5.40
CA GLN A 301 10.74 -7.72 6.17
C GLN A 301 9.96 -8.76 5.35
N ASN A 302 9.35 -8.38 4.23
CA ASN A 302 8.54 -9.30 3.41
C ASN A 302 9.38 -10.04 2.36
N ARG A 303 10.70 -9.81 2.31
CA ARG A 303 11.53 -10.30 1.22
C ARG A 303 11.62 -11.82 1.17
N ARG A 304 11.90 -12.47 2.31
CA ARG A 304 11.98 -13.94 2.35
C ARG A 304 10.63 -14.58 2.03
N LEU A 305 9.57 -14.05 2.64
CA LEU A 305 8.19 -14.44 2.40
C LEU A 305 7.89 -14.56 0.90
N LEU A 306 8.20 -13.52 0.13
CA LEU A 306 7.89 -13.48 -1.30
C LEU A 306 8.89 -14.27 -2.15
N THR A 307 10.18 -14.20 -1.83
CA THR A 307 11.23 -14.85 -2.63
C THR A 307 11.25 -16.37 -2.50
N ALA A 308 10.88 -16.94 -1.34
CA ALA A 308 10.81 -18.39 -1.14
C ALA A 308 9.81 -19.04 -2.13
N HIS A 309 8.62 -18.45 -2.26
CA HIS A 309 7.59 -18.91 -3.19
C HIS A 309 8.00 -18.77 -4.65
N GLY A 310 8.62 -17.64 -5.02
CA GLY A 310 9.17 -17.45 -6.35
C GLY A 310 10.23 -18.51 -6.68
N LYS A 311 11.19 -18.75 -5.77
CA LYS A 311 12.24 -19.77 -5.93
C LYS A 311 11.66 -21.17 -6.05
N PHE A 312 10.65 -21.49 -5.24
CA PHE A 312 9.93 -22.76 -5.32
C PHE A 312 9.26 -22.94 -6.68
N LEU A 313 8.48 -21.96 -7.14
CA LEU A 313 7.81 -22.01 -8.44
C LEU A 313 8.83 -22.17 -9.58
N ALA A 314 9.87 -21.33 -9.60
CA ALA A 314 10.87 -21.35 -10.67
C ALA A 314 11.67 -22.65 -10.71
N HIS A 315 12.11 -23.16 -9.56
CA HIS A 315 13.10 -24.25 -9.52
C HIS A 315 12.52 -25.62 -9.22
N LYS A 316 11.44 -25.71 -8.43
CA LYS A 316 10.84 -26.99 -8.05
C LYS A 316 9.69 -27.37 -8.97
N LEU A 317 8.81 -26.42 -9.30
CA LEU A 317 7.68 -26.68 -10.20
C LEU A 317 8.08 -26.60 -11.68
N LEU A 318 8.64 -25.47 -12.11
CA LEU A 318 8.95 -25.22 -13.52
C LEU A 318 10.34 -25.70 -13.96
N ARG A 319 11.18 -26.14 -13.02
CA ARG A 319 12.55 -26.65 -13.28
C ARG A 319 13.43 -25.71 -14.10
N LEU A 320 13.24 -24.39 -13.96
CA LEU A 320 14.01 -23.39 -14.68
C LEU A 320 15.46 -23.30 -14.17
N ARG A 321 16.39 -23.08 -15.10
CA ARG A 321 17.82 -22.92 -14.80
C ARG A 321 18.05 -21.71 -13.90
N ARG A 322 18.77 -21.90 -12.79
CA ARG A 322 19.18 -20.82 -11.88
C ARG A 322 19.97 -19.75 -12.65
N GLY A 323 19.67 -18.48 -12.37
CA GLY A 323 20.29 -17.34 -13.04
C GLY A 323 19.80 -17.06 -14.47
N SER A 324 18.89 -17.88 -15.02
CA SER A 324 18.27 -17.57 -16.31
C SER A 324 17.29 -16.39 -16.22
N VAL A 325 17.09 -15.70 -17.34
CA VAL A 325 16.11 -14.62 -17.47
C VAL A 325 14.70 -15.12 -17.13
N ALA A 326 14.33 -16.30 -17.63
CA ALA A 326 13.05 -16.95 -17.31
C ALA A 326 12.89 -17.14 -15.79
N SER A 327 13.90 -17.70 -15.12
CA SER A 327 13.87 -17.86 -13.66
C SER A 327 13.72 -16.52 -12.93
N ALA A 328 14.41 -15.48 -13.36
CA ALA A 328 14.37 -14.17 -12.70
C ALA A 328 12.96 -13.54 -12.81
N TYR A 329 12.35 -13.57 -13.99
CA TYR A 329 11.01 -13.02 -14.19
C TYR A 329 9.91 -13.88 -13.58
N THR A 330 10.01 -15.22 -13.61
CA THR A 330 9.07 -16.08 -12.86
C THR A 330 9.05 -15.71 -11.37
N GLN A 331 10.22 -15.52 -10.76
CA GLN A 331 10.31 -15.10 -9.36
C GLN A 331 9.71 -13.72 -9.11
N LEU A 332 9.98 -12.77 -10.01
CA LEU A 332 9.43 -11.40 -9.94
C LEU A 332 7.90 -11.40 -9.97
N TYR A 333 7.31 -12.03 -10.98
CA TYR A 333 5.85 -12.06 -11.15
C TYR A 333 5.17 -12.86 -10.05
N ALA A 334 5.75 -13.98 -9.60
CA ALA A 334 5.23 -14.73 -8.46
C ALA A 334 5.20 -13.89 -7.18
N ALA A 335 6.27 -13.15 -6.89
CA ALA A 335 6.34 -12.27 -5.73
C ALA A 335 5.24 -11.20 -5.74
N PHE A 336 5.02 -10.54 -6.88
CA PHE A 336 3.98 -9.51 -7.00
C PHE A 336 2.56 -10.07 -7.05
N LEU A 337 2.35 -11.25 -7.63
CA LEU A 337 1.06 -11.93 -7.59
C LEU A 337 0.66 -12.29 -6.14
N ILE A 338 1.60 -12.85 -5.38
CA ILE A 338 1.38 -13.18 -3.97
C ILE A 338 1.14 -11.91 -3.14
N SER A 339 1.92 -10.85 -3.37
CA SER A 339 1.69 -9.55 -2.75
C SER A 339 0.30 -9.00 -3.09
N GLY A 340 -0.15 -9.14 -4.34
CA GLY A 340 -1.50 -8.76 -4.76
C GLY A 340 -2.59 -9.51 -4.00
N LEU A 341 -2.44 -10.84 -3.84
CA LEU A 341 -3.40 -11.65 -3.07
C LEU A 341 -3.47 -11.22 -1.60
N MET A 342 -2.32 -10.92 -0.99
CA MET A 342 -2.23 -10.49 0.41
C MET A 342 -2.96 -9.17 0.70
N HIS A 343 -3.19 -8.34 -0.32
CA HIS A 343 -3.93 -7.08 -0.20
C HIS A 343 -5.37 -7.18 -0.71
N TYR A 344 -5.58 -7.89 -1.82
CA TYR A 344 -6.88 -8.00 -2.48
C TYR A 344 -7.91 -8.81 -1.66
N LEU A 345 -7.47 -9.82 -0.91
CA LEU A 345 -8.37 -10.62 -0.08
C LEU A 345 -8.88 -9.82 1.16
N PRO A 346 -8.03 -9.10 1.91
CA PRO A 346 -8.52 -8.18 2.94
C PRO A 346 -9.31 -6.99 2.40
N GLU A 347 -9.00 -6.49 1.20
CA GLU A 347 -9.82 -5.49 0.51
C GLU A 347 -11.27 -5.95 0.38
N TYR A 348 -11.49 -7.20 -0.03
CA TYR A 348 -12.84 -7.76 -0.11
C TYR A 348 -13.57 -7.72 1.24
N VAL A 349 -12.88 -7.99 2.36
CA VAL A 349 -13.51 -7.95 3.69
C VAL A 349 -13.92 -6.53 4.06
N ALA A 350 -13.05 -5.55 3.80
CA ALA A 350 -13.31 -4.15 4.11
C ALA A 350 -14.36 -3.51 3.18
N LEU A 351 -14.35 -3.86 1.89
CA LEU A 351 -15.24 -3.29 0.87
C LEU A 351 -16.55 -4.06 0.72
N ARG A 352 -16.58 -5.34 1.10
CA ARG A 352 -17.70 -6.29 0.89
C ARG A 352 -18.04 -6.57 -0.57
N HIS A 353 -17.13 -6.24 -1.49
CA HIS A 353 -17.23 -6.58 -2.89
C HIS A 353 -15.83 -6.72 -3.52
N TRP A 354 -15.76 -7.35 -4.69
CA TRP A 354 -14.51 -7.61 -5.43
C TRP A 354 -14.03 -6.41 -6.27
N GLY A 355 -14.35 -5.19 -5.84
CA GLY A 355 -13.99 -3.96 -6.57
C GLY A 355 -12.66 -3.35 -6.11
N GLY A 356 -11.89 -4.07 -5.30
CA GLY A 356 -10.57 -3.64 -4.85
C GLY A 356 -9.56 -3.57 -6.00
N GLY A 357 -8.65 -2.60 -5.97
CA GLY A 357 -7.63 -2.41 -6.99
C GLY A 357 -6.29 -3.08 -6.70
N GLY A 358 -6.12 -3.73 -5.55
CA GLY A 358 -4.82 -4.21 -5.07
C GLY A 358 -4.16 -5.21 -6.00
N MET A 359 -4.90 -6.20 -6.49
CA MET A 359 -4.35 -7.21 -7.41
C MET A 359 -3.75 -6.56 -8.68
N ARG A 360 -4.51 -5.66 -9.30
CA ARG A 360 -4.06 -4.92 -10.48
C ARG A 360 -2.82 -4.09 -10.16
N PHE A 361 -2.84 -3.35 -9.05
CA PHE A 361 -1.72 -2.50 -8.63
C PHE A 361 -0.42 -3.29 -8.47
N PHE A 362 -0.44 -4.40 -7.73
CA PHE A 362 0.76 -5.17 -7.45
C PHE A 362 1.30 -5.90 -8.68
N VAL A 363 0.45 -6.52 -9.51
CA VAL A 363 0.89 -7.18 -10.75
C VAL A 363 1.51 -6.18 -11.73
N LEU A 364 0.97 -4.96 -11.83
CA LEU A 364 1.53 -3.91 -12.67
C LEU A 364 2.97 -3.54 -12.27
N GLN A 365 3.37 -3.70 -11.00
CA GLN A 365 4.76 -3.43 -10.59
C GLN A 365 5.77 -4.37 -11.25
N ALA A 366 5.41 -5.65 -11.42
CA ALA A 366 6.26 -6.61 -12.13
C ALA A 366 6.40 -6.24 -13.62
N VAL A 367 5.31 -5.78 -14.24
CA VAL A 367 5.31 -5.29 -15.62
C VAL A 367 6.21 -4.07 -15.74
N ALA A 368 6.05 -3.09 -14.85
CA ALA A 368 6.85 -1.86 -14.83
C ALA A 368 8.35 -2.15 -14.69
N ILE A 369 8.72 -3.05 -13.77
CA ILE A 369 10.11 -3.45 -13.56
C ILE A 369 10.66 -4.18 -14.81
N THR A 370 9.84 -4.97 -15.48
CA THR A 370 10.23 -5.60 -16.75
C THR A 370 10.50 -4.54 -17.82
N LEU A 371 9.66 -3.51 -17.89
CA LEU A 371 9.87 -2.37 -18.79
C LEU A 371 11.15 -1.60 -18.44
N GLU A 372 11.42 -1.33 -17.16
CA GLU A 372 12.67 -0.70 -16.70
C GLU A 372 13.90 -1.48 -17.16
N ASP A 373 13.88 -2.81 -17.04
CA ASP A 373 15.01 -3.67 -17.45
C ASP A 373 15.20 -3.68 -18.97
N VAL A 374 14.10 -3.71 -19.73
CA VAL A 374 14.13 -3.66 -21.21
C VAL A 374 14.65 -2.31 -21.69
N LEU A 375 14.10 -1.20 -21.18
CA LEU A 375 14.56 0.16 -21.51
C LEU A 375 16.02 0.37 -21.08
N GLY A 376 16.41 -0.12 -19.90
CA GLY A 376 17.79 -0.08 -19.44
C GLY A 376 18.75 -0.77 -20.41
N ARG A 377 18.34 -1.92 -20.97
CA ARG A 377 19.12 -2.69 -21.94
C ARG A 377 19.20 -2.03 -23.32
N TYR A 378 18.10 -1.50 -23.85
CA TYR A 378 18.04 -0.99 -25.23
C TYR A 378 18.33 0.50 -25.36
N CYS A 379 17.97 1.32 -24.36
CA CYS A 379 18.17 2.77 -24.39
C CYS A 379 19.47 3.21 -23.72
N GLY A 380 20.26 2.26 -23.19
CA GLY A 380 21.56 2.54 -22.58
C GLY A 380 21.48 3.51 -21.39
N VAL A 381 20.49 3.31 -20.50
CA VAL A 381 20.31 4.12 -19.29
C VAL A 381 21.60 4.07 -18.48
N LYS A 382 22.35 5.18 -18.48
CA LYS A 382 23.65 5.27 -17.80
C LYS A 382 23.43 5.56 -16.32
N GLY A 383 24.31 5.06 -15.46
CA GLY A 383 24.38 5.57 -14.09
C GLY A 383 24.68 7.08 -14.09
N GLY A 384 24.27 7.82 -13.06
CA GLY A 384 24.59 9.24 -12.93
C GLY A 384 23.51 10.05 -12.22
N ARG A 385 23.79 11.33 -11.94
CA ARG A 385 22.84 12.22 -11.25
C ARG A 385 21.59 12.51 -12.09
N GLY A 386 21.74 12.79 -13.38
CA GLY A 386 20.61 13.10 -14.28
C GLY A 386 19.62 11.93 -14.40
N TRP A 387 20.11 10.72 -14.67
CA TRP A 387 19.27 9.52 -14.74
C TRP A 387 18.59 9.18 -13.40
N ARG A 388 19.23 9.48 -12.26
CA ARG A 388 18.58 9.35 -10.96
C ARG A 388 17.43 10.34 -10.78
N LEU A 389 17.60 11.60 -11.18
CA LEU A 389 16.52 12.61 -11.11
C LEU A 389 15.32 12.22 -11.99
N LEU A 390 15.57 11.80 -13.23
CA LEU A 390 14.53 11.25 -14.11
C LEU A 390 13.86 10.03 -13.49
N GLY A 391 14.65 9.15 -12.87
CA GLY A 391 14.17 7.97 -12.18
C GLY A 391 13.23 8.26 -11.00
N TYR A 392 13.51 9.28 -10.19
CA TYR A 392 12.58 9.70 -9.13
C TYR A 392 11.25 10.20 -9.71
N GLY A 393 11.31 11.00 -10.78
CA GLY A 393 10.12 11.46 -11.49
C GLY A 393 9.30 10.29 -12.07
N TRP A 394 9.98 9.31 -12.66
CA TRP A 394 9.38 8.07 -13.17
C TRP A 394 8.67 7.27 -12.07
N VAL A 395 9.34 7.00 -10.95
CA VAL A 395 8.75 6.25 -9.83
C VAL A 395 7.52 6.98 -9.27
N TRP A 396 7.61 8.30 -9.10
CA TRP A 396 6.47 9.10 -8.67
C TRP A 396 5.32 9.05 -9.68
N ALA A 397 5.58 9.27 -10.96
CA ALA A 397 4.56 9.24 -12.01
C ALA A 397 3.89 7.86 -12.11
N TRP A 398 4.65 6.77 -11.97
CA TRP A 398 4.11 5.42 -11.97
C TRP A 398 3.15 5.18 -10.80
N PHE A 399 3.51 5.59 -9.58
CA PHE A 399 2.60 5.47 -8.44
C PHE A 399 1.41 6.42 -8.54
N ALA A 400 1.62 7.65 -9.01
CA ALA A 400 0.55 8.62 -9.27
C ALA A 400 -0.50 8.04 -10.24
N LEU A 401 -0.09 7.25 -11.23
CA LEU A 401 -0.99 6.60 -12.17
C LEU A 401 -1.66 5.34 -11.60
N THR A 402 -0.88 4.47 -10.95
CA THR A 402 -1.32 3.11 -10.60
C THR A 402 -1.94 2.98 -9.21
N ALA A 403 -1.57 3.83 -8.26
CA ALA A 403 -2.03 3.73 -6.88
C ALA A 403 -3.46 4.23 -6.65
N PRO A 404 -3.97 5.32 -7.27
CA PRO A 404 -5.33 5.79 -7.02
C PRO A 404 -6.42 4.73 -7.26
N PRO A 405 -6.41 3.93 -8.35
CA PRO A 405 -7.39 2.86 -8.53
C PRO A 405 -7.40 1.80 -7.41
N TRP A 406 -6.30 1.66 -6.66
CA TRP A 406 -6.22 0.78 -5.49
C TRP A 406 -6.64 1.49 -4.21
N LEU A 407 -6.20 2.73 -4.01
CA LEU A 407 -6.44 3.46 -2.77
C LEU A 407 -7.86 4.05 -2.70
N ASP A 408 -8.44 4.51 -3.80
CA ASP A 408 -9.74 5.19 -3.82
C ASP A 408 -10.87 4.38 -3.17
N PRO A 409 -11.09 3.09 -3.51
CA PRO A 409 -12.12 2.29 -2.85
C PRO A 409 -11.90 2.20 -1.33
N LEU A 410 -10.65 2.06 -0.88
CA LEU A 410 -10.29 1.93 0.53
C LEU A 410 -10.42 3.26 1.29
N LEU A 411 -10.07 4.38 0.65
CA LEU A 411 -10.27 5.73 1.19
C LEU A 411 -11.75 6.04 1.35
N ARG A 412 -12.56 5.72 0.32
CA ARG A 412 -14.03 5.86 0.35
C ARG A 412 -14.68 4.98 1.42
N ALA A 413 -14.11 3.81 1.70
CA ALA A 413 -14.55 2.95 2.79
C ALA A 413 -14.00 3.38 4.17
N GLY A 414 -13.25 4.47 4.28
CA GLY A 414 -12.71 4.96 5.54
C GLY A 414 -11.61 4.10 6.16
N VAL A 415 -11.03 3.14 5.40
CA VAL A 415 -10.00 2.22 5.90
C VAL A 415 -8.78 2.96 6.43
N PHE A 416 -8.38 4.04 5.75
CA PHE A 416 -7.19 4.81 6.11
C PHE A 416 -7.46 6.07 6.90
N GLU A 417 -8.73 6.44 7.09
CA GLU A 417 -9.11 7.69 7.74
C GLU A 417 -8.46 7.87 9.12
N PRO A 418 -8.41 6.85 10.01
CA PRO A 418 -7.74 7.01 11.30
C PRO A 418 -6.24 7.26 11.21
N PHE A 419 -5.56 6.95 10.09
CA PHE A 419 -4.15 7.28 9.92
C PHE A 419 -3.92 8.63 9.26
N LEU A 420 -4.96 9.22 8.68
CA LEU A 420 -4.88 10.48 7.94
C LEU A 420 -5.32 11.67 8.79
N ARG A 421 -5.87 11.41 9.98
CA ARG A 421 -6.23 12.42 10.98
C ARG A 421 -5.03 12.85 11.84
N SER A 422 -5.01 14.11 12.24
CA SER A 422 -4.11 14.71 13.22
C SER A 422 -4.76 14.65 14.59
N TYR A 423 -4.11 13.96 15.51
CA TYR A 423 -4.64 13.75 16.86
C TYR A 423 -4.08 14.73 17.89
N ALA A 424 -2.97 15.41 17.57
CA ALA A 424 -2.30 16.31 18.51
C ALA A 424 -2.23 17.74 17.97
N LEU A 425 -1.68 17.90 16.76
CA LEU A 425 -1.34 19.23 16.25
C LEU A 425 -2.58 20.07 15.94
N LEU A 426 -3.53 19.53 15.17
CA LEU A 426 -4.71 20.28 14.76
C LEU A 426 -5.65 20.60 15.94
N PRO A 427 -5.94 19.67 16.88
CA PRO A 427 -6.67 20.01 18.10
C PRO A 427 -6.00 21.11 18.92
N TRP A 428 -4.67 21.08 19.08
CA TRP A 428 -3.92 22.12 19.78
C TRP A 428 -4.02 23.49 19.09
N LEU A 429 -3.95 23.51 17.75
CA LEU A 429 -4.12 24.75 16.97
C LEU A 429 -5.52 25.34 17.09
N ARG A 430 -6.57 24.50 17.17
CA ARG A 430 -7.96 24.94 17.32
C ARG A 430 -8.31 25.43 18.73
N ALA A 431 -7.55 25.01 19.74
CA ALA A 431 -7.76 25.40 21.14
C ALA A 431 -7.10 26.74 21.50
N ARG A 432 -6.35 27.35 20.56
CA ARG A 432 -5.72 28.68 20.68
C ARG A 432 -6.45 29.66 19.78
#